data_AF-A0A401Y1S6-F1
#
_entry.id   AF-A0A401Y1S6-F1
#
_cell.length_a   1.000
_cell.length_b   1.000
_cell.length_c   1.000
_cell.angle_alpha   90.00
_cell.angle_beta   90.00
_cell.angle_gamma   90.00
#
_symmetry.space_group_name_H-M   'P 1'
#
loop_
_entity.id
_entity.type
_entity.pdbx_description
1 polymer ?
#
loop_
_entity_poly.entity_id
_entity_poly.type
_entity_poly.pdbx_seq_one_letter_code
_entity_poly.pdbx_strand_id
1 'polypeptide(L)'
;MSRRSRLTTTTYGVLGLLAVRPHSTYELAKAMDRSVGRVWPRAQSKLFEEPKKLVEHGYATARDDAVGRRPRTVYTITRAGRRGLADWLAEPGQGPSLEFEGLVKLIFADHGSRDGALASLARARRWAVEQNAGSIEAGEKFAAAEGGRYAERRATTLLLGAFLTDFYKLVADWADWATGEVEGWPEDISSHRISADRTRKVLERARWSEEEHSG
;
A
#
# COMPACT_ATOMS: atom_id res chain seq x y z
N MET A 1 -5.62 -13.32 -33.58
CA MET A 1 -5.61 -13.71 -32.15
C MET A 1 -5.98 -12.48 -31.33
N SER A 2 -7.19 -12.45 -30.76
CA SER A 2 -7.70 -11.30 -30.00
C SER A 2 -6.79 -11.02 -28.80
N ARG A 3 -6.26 -9.79 -28.73
CA ARG A 3 -5.39 -9.29 -27.66
C ARG A 3 -6.21 -9.29 -26.37
N ARG A 4 -6.15 -10.38 -25.59
CA ARG A 4 -6.77 -10.42 -24.25
C ARG A 4 -6.32 -9.18 -23.51
N SER A 5 -7.28 -8.33 -23.14
CA SER A 5 -7.03 -7.15 -22.33
C SER A 5 -6.22 -7.58 -21.10
N ARG A 6 -5.06 -6.96 -20.88
CA ARG A 6 -4.23 -7.26 -19.73
C ARG A 6 -5.02 -6.88 -18.48
N LEU A 7 -5.22 -7.83 -17.57
CA LEU A 7 -5.94 -7.59 -16.32
C LEU A 7 -5.20 -6.54 -15.47
N THR A 8 -5.92 -5.81 -14.64
CA THR A 8 -5.32 -4.78 -13.76
C THR A 8 -4.65 -5.42 -12.54
N THR A 9 -3.73 -4.70 -11.89
CA THR A 9 -3.14 -5.11 -10.59
C THR A 9 -4.20 -5.47 -9.56
N THR A 10 -5.33 -4.75 -9.53
CA THR A 10 -6.45 -5.05 -8.64
C THR A 10 -7.07 -6.41 -8.94
N THR A 11 -7.28 -6.72 -10.22
CA THR A 11 -7.85 -8.00 -10.66
C THR A 11 -6.89 -9.15 -10.33
N TYR A 12 -5.58 -8.95 -10.48
CA TYR A 12 -4.55 -9.91 -10.06
C TYR A 12 -4.48 -10.07 -8.54
N GLY A 13 -4.67 -9.00 -7.76
CA GLY A 13 -4.80 -9.08 -6.30
C GLY A 13 -5.96 -10.00 -5.88
N VAL A 14 -7.11 -9.87 -6.53
CA VAL A 14 -8.27 -10.76 -6.31
C VAL A 14 -7.96 -12.20 -6.74
N LEU A 15 -7.29 -12.40 -7.88
CA LEU A 15 -6.86 -13.72 -8.34
C LEU A 15 -5.89 -14.38 -7.37
N GLY A 16 -4.96 -13.62 -6.79
CA GLY A 16 -4.04 -14.08 -5.75
C GLY A 16 -4.76 -14.55 -4.49
N LEU A 17 -5.83 -13.86 -4.07
CA LEU A 17 -6.67 -14.32 -2.95
C LEU A 17 -7.38 -15.64 -3.29
N LEU A 18 -7.89 -15.79 -4.51
CA LEU A 18 -8.50 -17.04 -4.97
C LEU A 18 -7.48 -18.19 -5.11
N ALA A 19 -6.21 -17.89 -5.33
CA ALA A 19 -5.13 -18.87 -5.36
C ALA A 19 -4.88 -19.50 -3.99
N VAL A 20 -5.10 -18.71 -2.91
CA VAL A 20 -5.04 -19.19 -1.52
C VAL A 20 -6.23 -20.10 -1.23
N ARG A 21 -7.46 -19.67 -1.54
CA ARG A 21 -8.67 -20.49 -1.40
C ARG A 21 -9.88 -19.91 -2.13
N PRO A 22 -10.95 -20.70 -2.32
CA PRO A 22 -12.23 -20.18 -2.74
C PRO A 22 -12.78 -19.13 -1.76
N HIS A 23 -13.43 -18.12 -2.31
CA HIS A 23 -14.04 -17.03 -1.57
C HIS A 23 -15.34 -16.59 -2.23
N SER A 24 -16.30 -16.12 -1.44
CA SER A 24 -17.41 -15.35 -2.02
C SER A 24 -17.04 -13.89 -2.26
N THR A 25 -17.87 -13.18 -3.02
CA THR A 25 -17.63 -11.75 -3.33
C THR A 25 -17.39 -10.91 -2.07
N TYR A 26 -18.21 -11.10 -1.04
CA TYR A 26 -18.05 -10.38 0.24
C TYR A 26 -16.74 -10.75 0.97
N GLU A 27 -16.36 -12.03 0.97
CA GLU A 27 -15.10 -12.44 1.57
C GLU A 27 -13.90 -11.90 0.81
N LEU A 28 -13.97 -11.82 -0.53
CA LEU A 28 -12.93 -11.22 -1.37
C LEU A 28 -12.76 -9.73 -1.04
N ALA A 29 -13.84 -8.97 -0.97
CA ALA A 29 -13.78 -7.56 -0.57
C ALA A 29 -13.11 -7.39 0.80
N LYS A 30 -13.50 -8.20 1.80
CA LYS A 30 -12.91 -8.18 3.15
C LYS A 30 -11.46 -8.68 3.18
N ALA A 31 -11.09 -9.61 2.33
CA ALA A 31 -9.72 -10.13 2.25
C ALA A 31 -8.81 -9.13 1.55
N MET A 32 -9.26 -8.47 0.48
CA MET A 32 -8.57 -7.37 -0.17
C MET A 32 -8.29 -6.26 0.83
N ASP A 33 -9.31 -5.75 1.52
CA ASP A 33 -9.20 -4.67 2.50
C ASP A 33 -8.15 -4.96 3.59
N ARG A 34 -8.15 -6.19 4.13
CA ARG A 34 -7.24 -6.57 5.21
C ARG A 34 -5.81 -6.91 4.78
N SER A 35 -5.56 -7.11 3.49
CA SER A 35 -4.24 -7.55 2.99
C SER A 35 -3.74 -6.64 1.88
N VAL A 36 -4.14 -6.90 0.64
CA VAL A 36 -3.70 -6.19 -0.56
C VAL A 36 -4.00 -4.68 -0.48
N GLY A 37 -5.13 -4.31 0.13
CA GLY A 37 -5.59 -2.92 0.27
C GLY A 37 -4.66 -2.04 1.09
N ARG A 38 -3.78 -2.61 1.93
CA ARG A 38 -2.77 -1.87 2.67
C ARG A 38 -1.73 -1.18 1.78
N VAL A 39 -1.48 -1.74 0.60
CA VAL A 39 -0.51 -1.21 -0.38
C VAL A 39 -1.15 -0.87 -1.73
N TRP A 40 -2.37 -1.34 -1.96
CA TRP A 40 -3.12 -1.10 -3.19
C TRP A 40 -4.60 -0.80 -2.88
N PRO A 41 -4.88 0.35 -2.23
CA PRO A 41 -6.24 0.69 -1.82
C PRO A 41 -7.15 0.87 -3.02
N ARG A 42 -8.38 0.35 -2.93
CA ARG A 42 -9.42 0.47 -3.96
C ARG A 42 -10.79 0.60 -3.33
N ALA A 43 -11.66 1.37 -3.98
CA ALA A 43 -13.05 1.47 -3.58
C ALA A 43 -13.73 0.08 -3.59
N GLN A 44 -14.51 -0.23 -2.55
CA GLN A 44 -15.17 -1.53 -2.43
C GLN A 44 -16.08 -1.83 -3.63
N SER A 45 -16.78 -0.82 -4.16
CA SER A 45 -17.62 -0.96 -5.36
C SER A 45 -16.86 -1.57 -6.53
N LYS A 46 -15.60 -1.17 -6.75
CA LYS A 46 -14.74 -1.74 -7.79
C LYS A 46 -14.34 -3.19 -7.49
N LEU A 47 -14.10 -3.53 -6.23
CA LEU A 47 -13.73 -4.90 -5.83
C LEU A 47 -14.85 -5.92 -6.07
N PHE A 48 -16.12 -5.52 -6.00
CA PHE A 48 -17.24 -6.41 -6.28
C PHE A 48 -17.36 -6.79 -7.77
N GLU A 49 -16.74 -6.03 -8.68
CA GLU A 49 -16.76 -6.28 -10.12
C GLU A 49 -15.61 -7.20 -10.58
N GLU A 50 -14.49 -7.21 -9.87
CA GLU A 50 -13.28 -7.93 -10.27
C GLU A 50 -13.43 -9.46 -10.42
N PRO A 51 -14.17 -10.17 -9.54
CA PRO A 51 -14.34 -11.62 -9.68
C PRO A 51 -15.07 -12.00 -10.98
N LYS A 52 -15.98 -11.16 -11.47
CA LYS A 52 -16.68 -11.39 -12.74
C LYS A 52 -15.72 -11.30 -13.93
N LYS A 53 -14.81 -10.33 -13.92
CA LYS A 53 -13.75 -10.21 -14.94
C LYS A 53 -12.88 -11.47 -14.98
N LEU A 54 -12.54 -12.03 -13.81
CA LEU A 54 -11.79 -13.29 -13.74
C LEU A 54 -12.54 -14.47 -14.36
N VAL A 55 -13.86 -14.53 -14.19
CA VAL A 55 -14.71 -15.54 -14.83
C VAL A 55 -14.77 -15.35 -16.34
N GLU A 56 -14.96 -14.12 -16.82
CA GLU A 56 -14.96 -13.77 -18.25
C GLU A 56 -13.64 -14.16 -18.94
N HIS A 57 -12.51 -14.06 -18.24
CA HIS A 57 -11.20 -14.44 -18.75
C HIS A 57 -10.88 -15.94 -18.55
N GLY A 58 -11.79 -16.72 -17.96
CA GLY A 58 -11.61 -18.14 -17.66
C GLY A 58 -10.61 -18.42 -16.53
N TYR A 59 -10.25 -17.42 -15.73
CA TYR A 59 -9.29 -17.52 -14.63
C TYR A 59 -9.95 -17.94 -13.30
N ALA A 60 -11.27 -17.76 -13.19
CA ALA A 60 -12.06 -18.28 -12.09
C ALA A 60 -13.35 -18.95 -12.60
N THR A 61 -13.94 -19.82 -11.79
CA THR A 61 -15.32 -20.27 -11.92
C THR A 61 -16.16 -19.62 -10.83
N ALA A 62 -17.46 -19.43 -11.10
CA ALA A 62 -18.44 -19.00 -10.12
C ALA A 62 -19.42 -20.15 -9.88
N ARG A 63 -19.76 -20.40 -8.62
CA ARG A 63 -20.81 -21.35 -8.23
C ARG A 63 -21.73 -20.66 -7.24
N ASP A 64 -23.03 -20.79 -7.47
CA ASP A 64 -24.01 -20.38 -6.48
C ASP A 64 -24.03 -21.41 -5.33
N ASP A 65 -23.79 -20.90 -4.13
CA ASP A 65 -23.82 -21.63 -2.88
C ASP A 65 -24.99 -21.10 -2.04
N ALA A 66 -25.91 -21.99 -1.69
CA ALA A 66 -27.09 -21.66 -0.91
C ALA A 66 -26.88 -22.12 0.54
N VAL A 67 -26.08 -21.38 1.31
CA VAL A 67 -26.01 -21.59 2.76
C VAL A 67 -27.10 -20.73 3.41
N GLY A 68 -28.30 -21.31 3.59
CA GLY A 68 -29.46 -20.67 4.22
C GLY A 68 -30.30 -19.78 3.28
N ARG A 69 -30.92 -18.71 3.81
CA ARG A 69 -31.89 -17.84 3.10
C ARG A 69 -31.29 -16.82 2.10
N ARG A 70 -29.97 -16.68 2.01
CA ARG A 70 -29.32 -15.67 1.13
C ARG A 70 -28.46 -16.36 0.06
N PRO A 71 -28.69 -16.10 -1.23
CA PRO A 71 -27.84 -16.61 -2.30
C PRO A 71 -26.42 -16.03 -2.16
N ARG A 72 -25.40 -16.87 -2.30
CA ARG A 72 -23.99 -16.50 -2.19
C ARG A 72 -23.21 -17.09 -3.36
N THR A 73 -22.61 -16.26 -4.19
CA THR A 73 -21.69 -16.76 -5.24
C THR A 73 -20.29 -16.96 -4.66
N VAL A 74 -19.76 -18.17 -4.80
CA VAL A 74 -18.39 -18.55 -4.45
C VAL A 74 -17.56 -18.63 -5.72
N TYR A 75 -16.41 -17.97 -5.70
CA TYR A 75 -15.44 -17.99 -6.79
C TYR A 75 -14.28 -18.92 -6.45
N THR A 76 -13.83 -19.68 -7.44
CA THR A 76 -12.71 -20.63 -7.33
C THR A 76 -11.75 -20.41 -8.49
N ILE A 77 -10.44 -20.35 -8.22
CA ILE A 77 -9.42 -20.20 -9.25
C ILE A 77 -9.37 -21.44 -10.17
N THR A 78 -9.22 -21.24 -11.48
CA THR A 78 -9.04 -22.34 -12.45
C THR A 78 -7.56 -22.67 -12.65
N ARG A 79 -7.25 -23.77 -13.34
CA ARG A 79 -5.88 -24.06 -13.78
C ARG A 79 -5.32 -22.97 -14.69
N ALA A 80 -6.17 -22.36 -15.54
CA ALA A 80 -5.77 -21.22 -16.36
C ALA A 80 -5.48 -19.98 -15.52
N GLY A 81 -6.29 -19.71 -14.48
CA GLY A 81 -6.04 -18.62 -13.54
C GLY A 81 -4.75 -18.80 -12.75
N ARG A 82 -4.42 -20.04 -12.31
CA ARG A 82 -3.14 -20.31 -11.64
C ARG A 82 -1.94 -20.04 -12.55
N ARG A 83 -2.01 -20.42 -13.83
CA ARG A 83 -0.97 -20.08 -14.81
C ARG A 83 -0.88 -18.58 -15.05
N GLY A 84 -2.00 -17.92 -15.32
CA GLY A 84 -2.02 -16.47 -15.54
C GLY A 84 -1.52 -15.66 -14.33
N LEU A 85 -1.75 -16.14 -13.11
CA LEU A 85 -1.16 -15.57 -11.90
C LEU A 85 0.35 -15.79 -11.84
N ALA A 86 0.83 -17.01 -12.11
CA ALA A 86 2.26 -17.30 -12.14
C ALA A 86 3.00 -16.47 -13.19
N ASP A 87 2.42 -16.35 -14.39
CA ASP A 87 2.97 -15.53 -15.48
C ASP A 87 3.09 -14.05 -15.04
N TRP A 88 2.06 -13.50 -14.39
CA TRP A 88 2.09 -12.11 -13.90
C TRP A 88 3.09 -11.91 -12.76
N LEU A 89 3.23 -12.87 -11.85
CA LEU A 89 4.21 -12.80 -10.75
C LEU A 89 5.66 -12.95 -11.22
N ALA A 90 5.89 -13.52 -12.41
CA ALA A 90 7.21 -13.60 -13.01
C ALA A 90 7.65 -12.28 -13.67
N GLU A 91 6.72 -11.36 -13.91
CA GLU A 91 7.04 -10.02 -14.42
C GLU A 91 7.49 -9.10 -13.27
N PRO A 92 8.57 -8.32 -13.45
CA PRO A 92 9.01 -7.37 -12.43
C PRO A 92 7.90 -6.38 -12.03
N GLY A 93 7.71 -6.22 -10.72
CA GLY A 93 6.80 -5.23 -10.16
C GLY A 93 7.26 -3.80 -10.48
N GLN A 94 6.31 -2.88 -10.59
CA GLN A 94 6.62 -1.45 -10.67
C GLN A 94 7.02 -0.92 -9.29
N GLY A 95 7.80 0.17 -9.27
CA GLY A 95 8.11 0.89 -8.03
C GLY A 95 6.87 1.47 -7.35
N PRO A 96 6.97 1.87 -6.07
CA PRO A 96 5.86 2.49 -5.35
C PRO A 96 5.46 3.83 -5.97
N SER A 97 4.17 4.16 -5.91
CA SER A 97 3.63 5.48 -6.26
C SER A 97 3.37 6.27 -4.98
N LEU A 98 3.71 7.56 -4.97
CA LEU A 98 3.51 8.45 -3.82
C LEU A 98 2.32 9.39 -4.06
N GLU A 99 1.22 9.14 -3.37
CA GLU A 99 0.06 10.03 -3.31
C GLU A 99 -0.09 10.59 -1.90
N PHE A 100 0.50 11.77 -1.65
CA PHE A 100 0.57 12.33 -0.31
C PHE A 100 0.14 13.82 -0.30
N GLU A 101 -1.14 14.06 0.01
CA GLU A 101 -1.74 15.40 0.08
C GLU A 101 -0.96 16.37 1.00
N GLY A 102 -0.40 15.88 2.11
CA GLY A 102 0.40 16.68 3.02
C GLY A 102 1.65 17.27 2.36
N LEU A 103 2.33 16.50 1.51
CA LEU A 103 3.47 17.00 0.72
C LEU A 103 3.02 18.02 -0.32
N VAL A 104 1.88 17.78 -0.99
CA VAL A 104 1.31 18.74 -1.95
C VAL A 104 1.05 20.09 -1.28
N LYS A 105 0.47 20.08 -0.06
CA LYS A 105 0.26 21.32 0.71
C LYS A 105 1.57 22.01 1.08
N LEU A 106 2.61 21.26 1.44
CA LEU A 106 3.91 21.83 1.80
C LEU A 106 4.63 22.46 0.60
N ILE A 107 4.49 21.90 -0.61
CA ILE A 107 5.06 22.48 -1.83
C ILE A 107 4.53 23.90 -2.08
N PHE A 108 3.29 24.20 -1.69
CA PHE A 108 2.64 25.49 -1.88
C PHE A 108 2.40 26.24 -0.56
N ALA A 109 3.18 25.93 0.48
CA ALA A 109 3.00 26.53 1.81
C ALA A 109 3.25 28.05 1.82
N ASP A 110 4.01 28.57 0.86
CA ASP A 110 4.26 29.99 0.64
C ASP A 110 3.01 30.81 0.28
N HIS A 111 1.97 30.15 -0.23
CA HIS A 111 0.65 30.73 -0.44
C HIS A 111 -0.30 30.56 0.77
N GLY A 112 0.20 30.00 1.88
CA GLY A 112 -0.55 29.74 3.10
C GLY A 112 0.05 30.45 4.30
N SER A 113 0.16 29.71 5.41
CA SER A 113 0.79 30.18 6.65
C SER A 113 1.74 29.13 7.20
N ARG A 114 2.71 29.57 8.00
CA ARG A 114 3.62 28.67 8.73
C ARG A 114 2.83 27.69 9.61
N ASP A 115 1.81 28.18 10.30
CA ASP A 115 0.95 27.35 11.14
C ASP A 115 0.20 26.27 10.34
N GLY A 116 -0.23 26.57 9.11
CA GLY A 116 -0.85 25.59 8.22
C GLY A 116 0.13 24.50 7.77
N ALA A 117 1.39 24.85 7.52
CA ALA A 117 2.45 23.91 7.21
C ALA A 117 2.76 23.00 8.42
N LEU A 118 2.92 23.59 9.61
CA LEU A 118 3.13 22.85 10.86
C LEU A 118 1.96 21.91 11.18
N ALA A 119 0.72 22.35 10.98
CA ALA A 119 -0.46 21.51 11.17
C ALA A 119 -0.48 20.30 10.21
N SER A 120 -0.04 20.49 8.96
CA SER A 120 0.07 19.43 7.96
C SER A 120 1.14 18.39 8.34
N LEU A 121 2.29 18.84 8.83
CA LEU A 121 3.37 17.99 9.35
C LEU A 121 2.94 17.21 10.60
N ALA A 122 2.30 17.89 11.55
CA ALA A 122 1.78 17.25 12.75
C ALA A 122 0.73 16.17 12.41
N ARG A 123 -0.11 16.41 11.38
CA ARG A 123 -1.06 15.41 10.90
C ARG A 123 -0.36 14.20 10.26
N ALA A 124 0.68 14.42 9.47
CA ALA A 124 1.49 13.34 8.89
C ALA A 124 2.13 12.46 9.97
N ARG A 125 2.72 13.09 10.98
CA ARG A 125 3.33 12.40 12.13
C ARG A 125 2.31 11.58 12.91
N ARG A 126 1.15 12.18 13.26
CA ARG A 126 0.07 11.46 13.95
C ARG A 126 -0.41 10.26 13.15
N TRP A 127 -0.65 10.44 11.85
CA TRP A 127 -1.02 9.35 10.96
C TRP A 127 0.00 8.21 11.00
N ALA A 128 1.31 8.51 10.91
CA ALA A 128 2.36 7.50 10.96
C ALA A 128 2.36 6.71 12.29
N VAL A 129 2.19 7.39 13.42
CA VAL A 129 2.08 6.76 14.75
C VAL A 129 0.84 5.87 14.84
N GLU A 130 -0.31 6.35 14.39
CA GLU A 130 -1.57 5.59 14.38
C GLU A 130 -1.46 4.33 13.52
N GLN A 131 -0.86 4.42 12.32
CA GLN A 131 -0.65 3.24 11.46
C GLN A 131 0.37 2.25 12.05
N ASN A 132 1.45 2.76 12.67
CA ASN A 132 2.45 1.90 13.28
C ASN A 132 1.90 1.15 14.50
N ALA A 133 1.01 1.75 15.29
CA ALA A 133 0.32 1.06 16.39
C ALA A 133 -0.43 -0.19 15.91
N GLY A 134 -1.16 -0.09 14.80
CA GLY A 134 -1.82 -1.25 14.18
C GLY A 134 -0.84 -2.28 13.61
N SER A 135 0.37 -1.85 13.22
CA SER A 135 1.43 -2.75 12.75
C SER A 135 2.08 -3.52 13.90
N ILE A 136 2.28 -2.87 15.05
CA ILE A 136 2.73 -3.52 16.30
C ILE A 136 1.71 -4.59 16.71
N GLU A 137 0.43 -4.24 16.83
CA GLU A 137 -0.62 -5.19 17.22
C GLU A 137 -0.67 -6.40 16.25
N ALA A 138 -0.55 -6.14 14.94
CA ALA A 138 -0.50 -7.21 13.95
C ALA A 138 0.77 -8.07 14.06
N GLY A 139 1.92 -7.45 14.33
CA GLY A 139 3.21 -8.10 14.52
C GLY A 139 3.25 -8.99 15.76
N GLU A 140 2.73 -8.52 16.89
CA GLU A 140 2.61 -9.30 18.13
C GLU A 140 1.72 -10.53 17.93
N LYS A 141 0.54 -10.35 17.31
CA LYS A 141 -0.34 -11.48 16.97
C LYS A 141 0.34 -12.47 16.01
N PHE A 142 1.13 -11.96 15.06
CA PHE A 142 1.88 -12.78 14.12
C PHE A 142 3.02 -13.56 14.80
N ALA A 143 3.71 -12.95 15.77
CA ALA A 143 4.78 -13.57 16.54
C ALA A 143 4.23 -14.66 17.49
N ALA A 144 3.12 -14.38 18.16
CA ALA A 144 2.47 -15.32 19.10
C ALA A 144 1.75 -16.49 18.41
N ALA A 145 1.45 -16.39 17.12
CA ALA A 145 0.81 -17.48 16.38
C ALA A 145 1.81 -18.61 16.04
N GLU A 146 1.69 -19.75 16.72
CA GLU A 146 2.34 -21.00 16.31
C GLU A 146 1.45 -21.75 15.30
N GLY A 147 1.85 -21.74 14.02
CA GLY A 147 1.09 -22.39 12.95
C GLY A 147 -0.27 -21.74 12.64
N GLY A 148 -1.14 -22.46 11.94
CA GLY A 148 -2.50 -22.02 11.60
C GLY A 148 -2.78 -21.86 10.11
N ARG A 149 -4.00 -21.37 9.80
CA ARG A 149 -4.65 -21.36 8.46
C ARG A 149 -3.86 -20.63 7.35
N TYR A 150 -2.79 -19.92 7.69
CA TYR A 150 -1.93 -19.18 6.75
C TYR A 150 -0.43 -19.30 7.08
N ALA A 151 -0.01 -20.40 7.76
CA ALA A 151 1.38 -20.62 8.14
C ALA A 151 2.36 -20.54 6.94
N GLU A 152 1.96 -21.07 5.79
CA GLU A 152 2.75 -21.04 4.54
C GLU A 152 3.00 -19.63 4.00
N ARG A 153 2.20 -18.63 4.41
CA ARG A 153 2.33 -17.24 3.94
C ARG A 153 3.19 -16.37 4.84
N ARG A 154 3.69 -16.89 5.96
CA ARG A 154 4.42 -16.12 6.98
C ARG A 154 5.58 -15.32 6.40
N ALA A 155 6.40 -15.93 5.53
CA ALA A 155 7.51 -15.23 4.89
C ALA A 155 7.05 -14.00 4.08
N THR A 156 6.02 -14.15 3.25
CA THR A 156 5.50 -13.03 2.44
C THR A 156 4.83 -11.95 3.29
N THR A 157 4.12 -12.33 4.36
CA THR A 157 3.49 -11.37 5.28
C THR A 157 4.54 -10.59 6.06
N LEU A 158 5.65 -11.23 6.45
CA LEU A 158 6.75 -10.59 7.17
C LEU A 158 7.39 -9.48 6.33
N LEU A 159 7.71 -9.75 5.06
CA LEU A 159 8.31 -8.76 4.16
C LEU A 159 7.42 -7.52 4.01
N LEU A 160 6.11 -7.73 3.80
CA LEU A 160 5.15 -6.64 3.70
C LEU A 160 5.05 -5.85 5.03
N GLY A 161 5.03 -6.55 6.16
CA GLY A 161 4.99 -5.94 7.48
C GLY A 161 6.19 -5.04 7.75
N ALA A 162 7.40 -5.56 7.48
CA ALA A 162 8.64 -4.81 7.63
C ALA A 162 8.64 -3.54 6.76
N PHE A 163 8.29 -3.66 5.48
CA PHE A 163 8.19 -2.51 4.58
C PHE A 163 7.22 -1.43 5.10
N LEU A 164 6.03 -1.82 5.57
CA LEU A 164 5.06 -0.86 6.10
C LEU A 164 5.58 -0.19 7.38
N THR A 165 6.21 -0.95 8.28
CA THR A 165 6.85 -0.39 9.49
C THR A 165 7.92 0.64 9.13
N ASP A 166 8.81 0.31 8.20
CA ASP A 166 9.87 1.21 7.75
C ASP A 166 9.30 2.44 7.05
N PHE A 167 8.23 2.27 6.26
CA PHE A 167 7.52 3.38 5.62
C PHE A 167 6.89 4.32 6.65
N TYR A 168 6.21 3.81 7.69
CA TYR A 168 5.65 4.66 8.74
C TYR A 168 6.74 5.38 9.54
N LYS A 169 7.84 4.68 9.83
CA LYS A 169 9.01 5.29 10.46
C LYS A 169 9.60 6.40 9.60
N LEU A 170 9.77 6.17 8.30
CA LEU A 170 10.23 7.18 7.33
C LEU A 170 9.34 8.43 7.41
N VAL A 171 8.02 8.28 7.37
CA VAL A 171 7.09 9.42 7.42
C VAL A 171 7.18 10.15 8.76
N ALA A 172 7.29 9.44 9.88
CA ALA A 172 7.43 10.05 11.21
C ALA A 172 8.75 10.83 11.34
N ASP A 173 9.87 10.21 11.02
CA ASP A 173 11.20 10.81 11.10
C ASP A 173 11.32 12.02 10.15
N TRP A 174 10.74 11.93 8.94
CA TRP A 174 10.65 13.05 8.02
C TRP A 174 9.79 14.19 8.58
N ALA A 175 8.62 13.89 9.14
CA ALA A 175 7.72 14.92 9.68
C ALA A 175 8.37 15.65 10.87
N ASP A 176 9.09 14.94 11.73
CA ASP A 176 9.83 15.52 12.87
C ASP A 176 10.94 16.45 12.39
N TRP A 177 11.75 15.99 11.43
CA TRP A 177 12.79 16.84 10.83
C TRP A 177 12.20 18.08 10.13
N ALA A 178 11.18 17.90 9.30
CA ALA A 178 10.57 18.99 8.54
C ALA A 178 9.87 20.01 9.46
N THR A 179 9.33 19.57 10.60
CA THR A 179 8.79 20.47 11.63
C THR A 179 9.88 21.41 12.13
N GLY A 180 11.06 20.88 12.48
CA GLY A 180 12.18 21.70 12.91
C GLY A 180 12.70 22.68 11.84
N GLU A 181 12.56 22.36 10.56
CA GLU A 181 12.85 23.32 9.48
C GLU A 181 11.80 24.44 9.41
N VAL A 182 10.50 24.08 9.44
CA VAL A 182 9.39 25.03 9.30
C VAL A 182 9.25 25.95 10.53
N GLU A 183 9.59 25.49 11.73
CA GLU A 183 9.65 26.34 12.93
C GLU A 183 10.61 27.52 12.77
N GLY A 184 11.67 27.35 11.96
CA GLY A 184 12.62 28.40 11.62
C GLY A 184 12.17 29.35 10.50
N TRP A 185 11.00 29.14 9.89
CA TRP A 185 10.52 29.98 8.81
C TRP A 185 9.95 31.32 9.33
N PRO A 186 10.12 32.41 8.55
CA PRO A 186 9.41 33.66 8.79
C PRO A 186 7.90 33.49 8.56
N GLU A 187 7.11 34.45 9.06
CA GLU A 187 5.66 34.49 8.82
C GLU A 187 5.34 34.59 7.31
N ASP A 188 6.07 35.45 6.59
CA ASP A 188 6.04 35.48 5.13
C ASP A 188 7.03 34.46 4.57
N ILE A 189 6.54 33.24 4.35
CA ILE A 189 7.33 32.11 3.83
C ILE A 189 7.95 32.44 2.46
N SER A 190 7.28 33.23 1.62
CA SER A 190 7.80 33.59 0.27
C SER A 190 9.09 34.42 0.34
N SER A 191 9.28 35.14 1.45
CA SER A 191 10.51 35.88 1.74
C SER A 191 11.66 34.99 2.23
N HIS A 192 11.39 33.73 2.60
CA HIS A 192 12.40 32.84 3.18
C HIS A 192 13.54 32.58 2.20
N ARG A 193 14.77 32.57 2.71
CA ARG A 193 15.99 32.29 1.94
C ARG A 193 16.74 31.18 2.63
N ILE A 194 16.95 30.07 1.91
CA ILE A 194 17.66 28.90 2.42
C ILE A 194 19.15 29.09 2.16
N SER A 195 19.99 28.80 3.15
CA SER A 195 21.45 28.88 3.00
C SER A 195 21.99 27.69 2.19
N ALA A 196 23.12 27.91 1.50
CA ALA A 196 23.81 26.82 0.80
C ALA A 196 24.22 25.66 1.73
N ASP A 197 24.49 25.94 3.00
CA ASP A 197 24.75 24.91 4.03
C ASP A 197 23.53 24.04 4.29
N ARG A 198 22.34 24.64 4.41
CA ARG A 198 21.08 23.92 4.56
C ARG A 198 20.78 23.04 3.34
N THR A 199 20.96 23.58 2.14
CA THR A 199 20.81 22.80 0.89
C THR A 199 21.78 21.62 0.86
N ARG A 200 23.05 21.81 1.26
CA ARG A 200 24.05 20.73 1.30
C ARG A 200 23.66 19.63 2.29
N LYS A 201 23.17 19.97 3.48
CA LYS A 201 22.70 18.98 4.47
C LYS A 201 21.52 18.16 3.95
N VAL A 202 20.61 18.77 3.19
CA VAL A 202 19.53 18.01 2.52
C VAL A 202 20.10 17.10 1.43
N LEU A 203 21.08 17.56 0.65
CA LEU A 203 21.75 16.74 -0.37
C LEU A 203 22.52 15.56 0.23
N GLU A 204 23.18 15.72 1.38
CA GLU A 204 23.86 14.63 2.08
C GLU A 204 22.91 13.48 2.41
N ARG A 205 21.64 13.78 2.71
CA ARG A 205 20.60 12.75 2.91
C ARG A 205 20.28 11.94 1.67
N ALA A 206 20.61 12.42 0.47
CA ALA A 206 20.37 11.70 -0.79
C ALA A 206 21.52 10.76 -1.16
N ARG A 207 22.72 10.95 -0.59
CA ARG A 207 23.94 10.23 -1.00
C ARG A 207 23.99 8.75 -0.61
N TRP A 208 23.04 8.27 0.19
CA TRP A 208 22.97 6.85 0.57
C TRP A 208 22.89 5.90 -0.64
N SER A 209 22.45 6.37 -1.81
CA SER A 209 22.32 5.58 -3.04
C SER A 209 23.47 5.77 -4.05
N GLU A 210 24.45 6.63 -3.76
CA GLU A 210 25.61 6.87 -4.65
C GLU A 210 26.59 5.70 -4.65
N GLU A 211 26.67 4.92 -3.55
CA GLU A 211 27.54 3.74 -3.44
C GLU A 211 27.05 2.55 -4.29
N GLU A 212 25.75 2.46 -4.60
CA GLU A 212 25.17 1.35 -5.37
C GLU A 212 25.43 1.42 -6.88
N HIS A 213 25.86 2.58 -7.40
CA HIS A 213 26.10 2.78 -8.84
C HIS A 213 27.57 2.58 -9.27
N SER A 214 28.45 2.19 -8.33
CA SER A 214 29.90 2.03 -8.57
C SER A 214 30.40 0.57 -8.51
N GLY A 215 29.50 -0.41 -8.45
CA GLY A 215 29.80 -1.85 -8.35
C GLY A 215 29.31 -2.68 -9.52
#